data_AF-A0A4R4S1U1-F1
#
_entry.id   AF-A0A4R4S1U1-F1
#
_cell.length_a   1.000
_cell.length_b   1.000
_cell.length_c   1.000
_cell.angle_alpha   90.00
_cell.angle_beta   90.00
_cell.angle_gamma   90.00
#
_symmetry.space_group_name_H-M   'P 1'
#
loop_
_entity.id
_entity.type
_entity.pdbx_description
1 polymer ?
#
loop_
_entity_poly.entity_id
_entity_poly.type
_entity_poly.pdbx_seq_one_letter_code
_entity_poly.pdbx_strand_id
1 'polypeptide(L)'
;MMRCLLLGHDHRFTAEGETMRWHCARGCGTGGEKVYPTASDARRYARAFDRKDTEDAGKRAPLIGLFPLRLLRAMRGRRDA
;
A
#
# COMPACT_ATOMS: atom_id res chain seq x y z
N MET A 1 -2.60 -11.99 -4.79
CA MET A 1 -3.94 -11.37 -4.59
C MET A 1 -4.27 -11.06 -3.13
N MET A 2 -4.51 -12.06 -2.26
CA MET A 2 -5.08 -11.81 -0.91
C MET A 2 -4.24 -10.92 0.01
N ARG A 3 -2.91 -10.97 -0.12
CA ARG A 3 -2.00 -10.09 0.64
C ARG A 3 -2.20 -8.61 0.32
N CYS A 4 -2.59 -8.25 -0.91
CA CYS A 4 -2.86 -6.86 -1.30
C CYS A 4 -4.25 -6.38 -0.83
N LEU A 5 -5.22 -7.29 -0.70
CA LEU A 5 -6.54 -6.99 -0.14
C LEU A 5 -6.48 -6.72 1.38
N LEU A 6 -5.59 -7.43 2.10
CA LEU A 6 -5.45 -7.31 3.56
C LEU A 6 -4.53 -6.17 3.99
N LEU A 7 -3.48 -5.87 3.21
CA LEU A 7 -2.40 -4.94 3.59
C LEU A 7 -2.32 -3.71 2.67
N GLY A 8 -3.15 -3.64 1.63
CA GLY A 8 -3.01 -2.68 0.55
C GLY A 8 -2.01 -3.12 -0.53
N HIS A 9 -2.10 -2.49 -1.71
CA HIS A 9 -1.09 -2.64 -2.76
C HIS A 9 0.16 -1.85 -2.38
N ASP A 10 1.32 -2.50 -2.47
CA ASP A 10 2.64 -1.88 -2.30
C ASP A 10 3.18 -1.56 -3.70
N HIS A 11 3.03 -0.30 -4.12
CA HIS A 11 3.39 0.12 -5.48
C HIS A 11 4.82 0.65 -5.51
N ARG A 12 5.68 -0.01 -6.29
CA ARG A 12 7.03 0.47 -6.60
C ARG A 12 6.99 1.27 -7.88
N PHE A 13 7.54 2.48 -7.84
CA PHE A 13 7.60 3.38 -9.00
C PHE A 13 9.04 3.48 -9.51
N THR A 14 9.22 3.25 -10.80
CA THR A 14 10.50 3.37 -11.50
C THR A 14 10.35 4.27 -12.72
N ALA A 15 11.44 4.91 -13.15
CA ALA A 15 11.46 5.71 -14.36
C ALA A 15 12.46 5.13 -15.36
N GLU A 16 11.96 4.84 -16.56
CA GLU A 16 12.71 4.36 -17.71
C GLU A 16 12.62 5.42 -18.82
N GLY A 17 13.64 6.26 -18.89
CA GLY A 17 13.63 7.42 -19.79
C GLY A 17 12.45 8.34 -19.47
N GLU A 18 11.60 8.57 -20.47
CA GLU A 18 10.37 9.38 -20.43
C GLU A 18 9.16 8.62 -19.85
N THR A 19 9.29 7.33 -19.63
CA THR A 19 8.19 6.49 -19.13
C THR A 19 8.38 6.19 -17.66
N MET A 20 7.39 6.56 -16.85
CA MET A 20 7.27 6.09 -15.47
C MET A 20 6.50 4.77 -15.48
N ARG A 21 7.06 3.73 -14.88
CA ARG A 21 6.41 2.43 -14.69
C ARG A 21 6.15 2.23 -13.20
N TRP A 22 5.07 1.57 -12.86
CA TRP A 22 4.85 1.11 -11.49
C TRP A 22 4.27 -0.29 -11.46
N HIS A 23 4.66 -1.05 -10.45
CA HIS A 23 4.18 -2.41 -10.25
C HIS A 23 4.03 -2.70 -8.78
N CYS A 24 3.11 -3.60 -8.46
CA CYS A 24 2.97 -4.06 -7.10
C CYS A 24 4.12 -5.02 -6.75
N ALA A 25 4.96 -4.66 -5.79
CA ALA A 25 6.07 -5.50 -5.32
C ALA A 25 5.60 -6.86 -4.76
N ARG A 26 4.32 -6.94 -4.35
CA ARG A 26 3.69 -8.18 -3.87
C ARG A 26 3.25 -9.13 -5.00
N GLY A 27 3.48 -8.78 -6.26
CA GLY A 27 3.26 -9.66 -7.42
C GLY A 27 1.80 -9.92 -7.76
N CYS A 28 0.87 -9.02 -7.42
CA CYS A 28 -0.56 -9.19 -7.74
C CYS A 28 -0.93 -8.82 -9.18
N GLY A 29 0.03 -8.39 -9.99
CA GLY A 29 -0.22 -7.94 -11.37
C GLY A 29 -0.81 -6.54 -11.50
N THR A 30 -1.08 -5.85 -10.38
CA THR A 30 -1.47 -4.44 -10.40
C THR A 30 -0.26 -3.58 -10.71
N GLY A 31 -0.35 -2.76 -11.75
CA GLY A 31 0.71 -1.89 -12.21
C GLY A 31 0.25 -1.11 -13.42
N GLY A 32 1.12 -0.23 -13.90
CA GLY A 32 0.87 0.57 -15.08
C GLY A 32 2.10 1.32 -15.54
N GLU A 33 1.93 2.06 -16.62
CA GLU A 33 2.95 2.94 -17.15
C GLU A 33 2.32 4.28 -17.52
N LYS A 34 3.14 5.33 -17.47
CA LYS A 34 2.76 6.68 -17.87
C LYS A 34 3.93 7.36 -18.54
N VAL A 35 3.70 7.85 -19.75
CA VAL A 35 4.68 8.60 -20.53
C VAL A 35 4.59 10.08 -20.15
N TYR A 36 5.75 10.70 -19.96
CA TYR A 36 5.90 12.12 -19.69
C TYR A 36 6.65 12.79 -20.85
N PRO A 37 6.49 14.12 -21.03
CA PRO A 37 7.19 14.85 -22.10
C PRO A 37 8.71 14.87 -21.94
N THR A 38 9.22 14.65 -20.72
CA THR A 38 10.66 14.62 -20.46
C THR A 38 11.03 13.48 -19.51
N ALA A 39 12.25 12.95 -19.69
CA ALA A 39 12.80 11.95 -18.79
C ALA A 39 13.02 12.49 -17.36
N SER A 40 13.28 13.78 -17.23
CA SER A 40 13.41 14.47 -15.95
C SER A 40 12.10 14.47 -15.18
N ASP A 41 10.97 14.70 -15.86
CA ASP A 41 9.64 14.65 -15.23
C ASP A 41 9.30 13.24 -14.78
N ALA A 42 9.50 12.24 -15.64
CA ALA A 42 9.26 10.84 -15.29
C ALA A 42 10.06 10.43 -14.03
N ARG A 43 11.34 10.79 -13.95
CA ARG A 43 12.19 10.53 -12.78
C ARG A 43 11.73 11.29 -11.53
N ARG A 44 11.34 12.55 -11.69
CA ARG A 44 10.85 13.39 -10.57
C ARG A 44 9.59 12.81 -9.96
N TYR A 45 8.62 12.42 -10.79
CA TYR A 45 7.39 11.82 -10.33
C TYR A 45 7.60 10.43 -9.75
N ALA A 46 8.41 9.58 -10.38
CA ALA A 46 8.74 8.26 -9.84
C ALA A 46 9.30 8.34 -8.42
N ARG A 47 10.28 9.23 -8.18
CA ARG A 47 10.85 9.45 -6.84
C ARG A 47 9.84 10.02 -5.84
N ALA A 48 8.96 10.91 -6.28
CA ALA A 48 7.95 11.51 -5.40
C ALA A 48 6.91 10.48 -4.95
N PHE A 49 6.47 9.59 -5.85
CA PHE A 49 5.51 8.54 -5.54
C PHE A 49 6.13 7.41 -4.72
N ASP A 50 7.36 6.99 -5.03
CA ASP A 50 8.07 5.93 -4.29
C ASP A 50 8.28 6.27 -2.80
N ARG A 51 8.64 7.53 -2.49
CA ARG A 51 8.77 8.02 -1.11
C ARG A 51 7.44 7.99 -0.37
N LYS A 52 6.38 8.50 -0.99
CA LYS A 52 5.06 8.62 -0.36
C LYS A 52 4.42 7.24 -0.13
N ASP A 53 4.56 6.30 -1.06
CA ASP A 53 4.01 4.94 -0.92
C ASP A 53 4.75 4.16 0.18
N THR A 54 6.08 4.26 0.26
CA THR A 54 6.88 3.58 1.30
C THR A 54 6.50 4.04 2.72
N GLU A 55 6.23 5.33 2.92
CA GLU A 55 5.83 5.89 4.21
C GLU A 55 4.35 5.61 4.56
N ASP A 56 3.47 5.50 3.55
CA ASP A 56 2.02 5.28 3.74
C ASP A 56 1.66 3.77 3.83
N ALA A 57 2.45 2.90 3.19
CA ALA A 57 2.29 1.44 3.23
C ALA A 57 2.43 0.87 4.66
N GLY A 58 3.20 1.53 5.53
CA GLY A 58 3.25 1.21 6.96
C GLY A 58 2.08 1.76 7.79
N LYS A 59 1.45 2.86 7.33
CA LYS A 59 0.40 3.57 8.08
C LYS A 59 -1.01 3.09 7.78
N ARG A 60 -1.25 2.49 6.61
CA ARG A 60 -2.52 1.85 6.24
C ARG A 60 -2.60 0.36 6.58
N ALA A 61 -1.76 -0.13 7.51
CA ALA A 61 -2.06 -1.39 8.17
C ALA A 61 -3.38 -1.22 8.94
N PRO A 62 -4.45 -1.94 8.57
CA PRO A 62 -5.74 -1.72 9.18
C PRO A 62 -5.65 -2.19 10.63
N LEU A 63 -5.80 -1.24 11.55
CA LEU A 63 -6.30 -1.52 12.90
C LEU A 63 -7.75 -2.08 12.88
N ILE A 64 -8.31 -2.33 11.69
CA ILE A 64 -9.58 -3.03 11.40
C ILE A 64 -9.40 -4.57 11.51
N GLY A 65 -8.60 -5.03 12.46
CA GLY A 65 -8.48 -6.45 12.83
C GLY A 65 -8.65 -6.73 14.32
N LEU A 66 -8.73 -5.69 15.16
CA LEU A 66 -8.78 -5.83 16.62
C LEU A 66 -10.16 -5.59 17.23
N PHE A 67 -11.17 -5.29 16.41
CA PHE A 67 -12.54 -5.14 16.89
C PHE A 67 -13.18 -6.44 17.43
N PRO A 68 -12.96 -7.64 16.82
CA PRO A 68 -13.60 -8.87 17.33
C PRO A 68 -13.10 -9.28 18.72
N LEU A 69 -11.80 -9.08 18.99
CA LEU A 69 -11.18 -9.48 20.26
C LEU A 69 -11.57 -8.56 21.42
N ARG A 70 -11.84 -7.28 21.16
CA ARG A 70 -12.32 -6.33 22.20
C ARG A 70 -13.76 -6.64 22.63
N LEU A 71 -14.62 -7.08 21.71
CA LEU A 71 -15.98 -7.54 22.02
C LEU A 71 -15.97 -8.84 22.85
N LEU A 72 -15.17 -9.84 22.45
CA LEU A 72 -15.03 -11.10 23.19
C LEU A 72 -14.54 -10.89 24.64
N ARG A 73 -13.66 -9.90 24.87
CA ARG A 73 -13.13 -9.61 26.21
C ARG A 73 -14.17 -8.90 27.11
N ALA A 74 -14.99 -8.01 26.54
CA ALA A 74 -16.09 -7.36 27.26
C ALA A 74 -17.19 -8.35 27.67
N MET A 75 -17.46 -9.38 26.86
CA MET A 75 -18.45 -10.42 27.19
C MET A 75 -17.95 -11.40 28.27
N ARG A 76 -16.64 -11.65 28.37
CA ARG A 76 -16.06 -12.51 29.42
C ARG A 76 -16.04 -11.85 30.79
N GLY A 77 -15.92 -10.53 30.87
CA GLY A 77 -15.96 -9.80 32.16
C GLY A 77 -17.33 -9.73 32.83
N ARG A 78 -18.41 -10.17 32.16
CA ARG A 78 -19.79 -10.18 32.71
C ARG A 78 -20.29 -11.56 33.13
N ARG A 79 -19.43 -12.58 33.15
CA ARG A 79 -19.80 -13.94 33.62
C ARG A 79 -19.38 -14.23 35.07
N ASP A 80 -18.69 -13.30 35.72
CA ASP A 80 -18.23 -13.40 37.11
C ASP A 80 -18.82 -12.28 38.01
N ALA A 81 -20.08 -11.89 37.78
CA ALA A 81 -20.85 -11.01 38.67
C ALA A 81 -22.27 -11.55 38.85
#